data_AF-A0A5C5YL50-F1
#
_entry.id   AF-A0A5C5YL50-F1
#
_cell.length_a   1.000
_cell.length_b   1.000
_cell.length_c   1.000
_cell.angle_alpha   90.00
_cell.angle_beta   90.00
_cell.angle_gamma   90.00
#
_symmetry.space_group_name_H-M   'P 1'
#
loop_
_entity.id
_entity.type
_entity.pdbx_description
1 polymer ?
#
loop_
_entity_poly.entity_id
_entity_poly.type
_entity_poly.pdbx_seq_one_letter_code
_entity_poly.pdbx_strand_id
1 'polypeptide(L)'
;MRQACALIACLCFAAVSTVANAGYFKTITIDSDYSDWDDVPVVDDDSGDNSGGPDIGVTKIANDGNYLYIYNTFPNNLSLGTFLTIDVDHDTATGFDVFGLGLIGSEAGWQNDFPFTQATGVFNDGQGMSGEFFGSGAALLDSFANAGARELAISLDILRNETGTGVFTDDVVDLLLWTDLGIGADGIPSGFPNDSGLNGDVSAAISYQLAVPEPVSASLVLAASVLGAFVRRR
;
A
#
# COMPACT_ATOMS: atom_id res chain seq x y z
N MET A 1 38.63 -49.53 8.12
CA MET A 1 37.53 -49.13 7.23
C MET A 1 36.31 -48.75 8.06
N ARG A 2 36.08 -47.46 8.31
CA ARG A 2 34.75 -46.90 8.60
C ARG A 2 34.73 -45.48 8.03
N GLN A 3 34.08 -45.33 6.89
CA GLN A 3 33.76 -44.04 6.28
C GLN A 3 32.67 -43.38 7.13
N ALA A 4 32.88 -42.12 7.51
CA ALA A 4 31.83 -41.27 8.03
C ALA A 4 31.30 -40.43 6.85
N CYS A 5 30.09 -40.73 6.38
CA CYS A 5 29.34 -39.87 5.48
C CYS A 5 28.75 -38.72 6.28
N ALA A 6 29.21 -37.49 6.03
CA ALA A 6 28.53 -36.29 6.48
C ALA A 6 27.34 -36.04 5.54
N LEU A 7 26.14 -36.03 6.10
CA LEU A 7 24.91 -35.64 5.42
C LEU A 7 24.89 -34.10 5.32
N ILE A 8 24.93 -33.55 4.12
CA ILE A 8 24.66 -32.13 3.87
C ILE A 8 23.14 -31.99 3.79
N ALA A 9 22.54 -31.33 4.78
CA ALA A 9 21.13 -30.93 4.71
C ALA A 9 21.04 -29.63 3.90
N CYS A 10 20.57 -29.73 2.65
CA CYS A 10 20.10 -28.56 1.90
C CYS A 10 18.77 -28.10 2.53
N LEU A 11 18.81 -27.01 3.31
CA LEU A 11 17.60 -26.23 3.56
C LEU A 11 17.26 -25.50 2.26
N CYS A 12 16.23 -25.97 1.55
CA CYS A 12 15.55 -25.15 0.57
C CYS A 12 14.67 -24.14 1.34
N PHE A 13 15.10 -22.89 1.40
CA PHE A 13 14.19 -21.79 1.70
C PHE A 13 13.19 -21.73 0.54
N ALA A 14 11.97 -22.18 0.76
CA ALA A 14 10.88 -21.86 -0.14
C ALA A 14 10.54 -20.39 0.11
N ALA A 15 10.87 -19.52 -0.85
CA ALA A 15 10.30 -18.18 -0.88
C ALA A 15 8.78 -18.37 -0.96
N VAL A 16 8.06 -17.99 0.09
CA VAL A 16 6.61 -17.89 0.05
C VAL A 16 6.33 -16.66 -0.80
N SER A 17 6.04 -16.86 -2.09
CA SER A 17 5.54 -15.77 -2.93
C SER A 17 4.18 -15.37 -2.39
N THR A 18 4.09 -14.18 -1.80
CA THR A 18 2.81 -13.53 -1.51
C THR A 18 2.10 -13.31 -2.83
N VAL A 19 0.84 -13.74 -2.93
CA VAL A 19 0.03 -13.47 -4.12
C VAL A 19 -0.55 -12.08 -3.94
N ALA A 20 -0.20 -11.15 -4.83
CA ALA A 20 -0.74 -9.80 -4.81
C ALA A 20 -2.27 -9.80 -4.94
N ASN A 21 -2.93 -8.90 -4.21
CA ASN A 21 -4.34 -8.62 -4.38
C ASN A 21 -4.59 -8.12 -5.81
N ALA A 22 -5.58 -8.69 -6.49
CA ALA A 22 -5.99 -8.20 -7.81
C ALA A 22 -6.54 -6.78 -7.66
N GLY A 23 -6.00 -5.84 -8.44
CA GLY A 23 -6.42 -4.45 -8.35
C GLY A 23 -7.83 -4.19 -8.82
N TYR A 24 -8.33 -3.00 -8.46
CA TYR A 24 -9.63 -2.49 -8.85
C TYR A 24 -9.47 -1.19 -9.63
N PHE A 25 -9.75 -1.23 -10.95
CA PHE A 25 -9.60 -0.05 -11.81
C PHE A 25 -10.77 0.91 -11.61
N LYS A 26 -10.55 2.01 -10.88
CA LYS A 26 -11.56 3.02 -10.58
C LYS A 26 -10.91 4.36 -10.23
N THR A 27 -11.48 5.43 -10.76
CA THR A 27 -11.18 6.80 -10.31
C THR A 27 -12.01 7.11 -9.06
N ILE A 28 -11.32 7.53 -8.00
CA ILE A 28 -11.91 7.97 -6.73
C ILE A 28 -11.82 9.50 -6.65
N THR A 29 -12.86 10.13 -6.09
CA THR A 29 -12.84 11.57 -5.78
C THR A 29 -12.43 11.76 -4.33
N ILE A 30 -11.34 12.47 -4.08
CA ILE A 30 -10.90 12.77 -2.72
C ILE A 30 -11.68 13.98 -2.18
N ASP A 31 -12.74 13.74 -1.41
CA ASP A 31 -13.67 14.76 -0.92
C ASP A 31 -14.38 14.43 0.41
N SER A 32 -13.99 13.35 1.09
CA SER A 32 -14.62 12.82 2.32
C SER A 32 -16.05 12.27 2.13
N ASP A 33 -16.54 12.09 0.90
CA ASP A 33 -17.71 11.27 0.57
C ASP A 33 -17.27 9.88 0.08
N TYR A 34 -17.30 8.90 0.98
CA TYR A 34 -16.76 7.56 0.71
C TYR A 34 -17.66 6.65 -0.13
N SER A 35 -18.73 7.16 -0.74
CA SER A 35 -19.69 6.33 -1.48
C SER A 35 -19.11 5.69 -2.75
N ASP A 36 -18.05 6.27 -3.31
CA ASP A 36 -17.30 5.67 -4.41
C ASP A 36 -16.37 4.52 -3.97
N TRP A 37 -16.29 4.20 -2.68
CA TRP A 37 -15.56 3.02 -2.16
C TRP A 37 -16.46 1.79 -1.91
N ASP A 38 -17.78 1.91 -2.06
CA ASP A 38 -18.74 0.87 -1.66
C ASP A 38 -18.52 -0.49 -2.34
N ASP A 39 -18.12 -0.48 -3.62
CA ASP A 39 -17.86 -1.68 -4.43
C ASP A 39 -16.38 -2.09 -4.48
N VAL A 40 -15.47 -1.27 -3.94
CA VAL A 40 -14.05 -1.57 -3.89
C VAL A 40 -13.80 -2.67 -2.83
N PRO A 41 -13.17 -3.80 -3.19
CA PRO A 41 -12.89 -4.88 -2.26
C PRO A 41 -11.97 -4.45 -1.11
N VAL A 42 -12.18 -5.06 0.06
CA VAL A 42 -11.27 -4.97 1.19
C VAL A 42 -10.01 -5.78 0.89
N VAL A 43 -8.84 -5.15 1.00
CA VAL A 43 -7.53 -5.80 0.82
C VAL A 43 -6.89 -6.20 2.14
N ASP A 44 -7.28 -5.53 3.23
CA ASP A 44 -6.83 -5.83 4.60
C ASP A 44 -7.87 -5.33 5.63
N ASP A 45 -7.94 -5.99 6.78
CA ASP A 45 -8.80 -5.58 7.91
C ASP A 45 -8.07 -5.85 9.23
N ASP A 46 -7.47 -4.78 9.76
CA ASP A 46 -6.66 -4.78 10.97
C ASP A 46 -7.45 -4.32 12.21
N SER A 47 -8.77 -4.17 12.07
CA SER A 47 -9.57 -3.44 13.05
C SER A 47 -9.57 -4.04 14.46
N GLY A 48 -9.33 -3.19 15.46
CA GLY A 48 -9.70 -3.45 16.86
C GLY A 48 -8.63 -4.15 17.69
N ASP A 49 -7.39 -4.20 17.21
CA ASP A 49 -6.27 -4.78 17.93
C ASP A 49 -5.48 -3.72 18.73
N ASN A 50 -5.57 -2.43 18.38
CA ASN A 50 -4.86 -1.35 19.06
C ASN A 50 -5.78 -0.40 19.86
N SER A 51 -6.41 -0.93 20.91
CA SER A 51 -7.33 -0.14 21.75
C SER A 51 -6.71 1.05 22.52
N GLY A 52 -5.39 1.17 22.58
CA GLY A 52 -4.67 2.18 23.37
C GLY A 52 -4.04 3.33 22.58
N GLY A 53 -4.18 3.34 21.25
CA GLY A 53 -3.72 4.41 20.35
C GLY A 53 -4.49 4.38 19.05
N PRO A 54 -4.09 5.13 18.01
CA PRO A 54 -4.61 4.99 16.65
C PRO A 54 -4.76 3.53 16.21
N ASP A 55 -5.97 3.15 15.79
CA ASP A 55 -6.32 1.77 15.41
C ASP A 55 -6.59 1.78 13.91
N ILE A 56 -5.74 1.13 13.13
CA ILE A 56 -5.89 0.92 11.69
C ILE A 56 -6.96 -0.14 11.51
N GLY A 57 -7.84 0.07 10.55
CA GLY A 57 -8.94 -0.86 10.29
C GLY A 57 -8.92 -1.37 8.87
N VAL A 58 -10.10 -1.40 8.27
CA VAL A 58 -10.32 -1.80 6.88
C VAL A 58 -9.51 -0.92 5.93
N THR A 59 -8.68 -1.56 5.11
CA THR A 59 -7.99 -0.96 3.97
C THR A 59 -8.64 -1.39 2.66
N LYS A 60 -8.87 -0.43 1.77
CA LYS A 60 -9.28 -0.64 0.37
C LYS A 60 -8.33 0.12 -0.54
N ILE A 61 -8.07 -0.46 -1.71
CA ILE A 61 -7.19 0.14 -2.70
C ILE A 61 -7.85 0.06 -4.06
N ALA A 62 -7.80 1.16 -4.80
CA ALA A 62 -8.16 1.24 -6.20
C ALA A 62 -7.07 2.02 -6.94
N ASN A 63 -7.04 1.93 -8.26
CA ASN A 63 -6.19 2.80 -9.06
C ASN A 63 -6.87 3.18 -10.36
N ASP A 64 -6.47 4.30 -10.94
CA ASP A 64 -6.73 4.59 -12.34
C ASP A 64 -5.41 4.70 -13.12
N GLY A 65 -5.42 5.41 -14.26
CA GLY A 65 -4.23 5.60 -15.07
C GLY A 65 -3.22 6.63 -14.52
N ASN A 66 -3.62 7.41 -13.51
CA ASN A 66 -2.82 8.51 -12.97
C ASN A 66 -2.52 8.35 -11.47
N TYR A 67 -3.42 7.72 -10.71
CA TYR A 67 -3.31 7.64 -9.26
C TYR A 67 -3.53 6.25 -8.69
N LEU A 68 -2.81 5.98 -7.60
CA LEU A 68 -3.16 4.98 -6.60
C LEU A 68 -4.03 5.65 -5.54
N TYR A 69 -5.20 5.08 -5.28
CA TYR A 69 -6.13 5.53 -4.26
C TYR A 69 -6.13 4.56 -3.10
N ILE A 70 -6.07 5.07 -1.87
CA ILE A 70 -6.13 4.26 -0.65
C ILE A 70 -7.19 4.83 0.27
N TYR A 71 -8.04 3.94 0.77
CA TYR A 71 -9.01 4.21 1.81
C TYR A 71 -8.66 3.38 3.04
N ASN A 72 -8.72 4.00 4.21
CA ASN A 72 -8.51 3.31 5.47
C ASN A 72 -9.51 3.79 6.54
N THR A 73 -10.06 2.86 7.31
CA THR A 73 -10.90 3.17 8.48
C THR A 73 -10.09 3.19 9.77
N PHE A 74 -10.56 3.97 10.74
CA PHE A 74 -9.96 4.05 12.08
C PHE A 74 -11.05 3.85 13.13
N PRO A 75 -11.22 2.66 13.74
CA PRO A 75 -12.35 2.37 14.63
C PRO A 75 -12.48 3.33 15.83
N ASN A 76 -11.37 3.92 16.28
CA ASN A 76 -11.35 4.91 17.35
C ASN A 76 -11.31 6.37 16.89
N ASN A 77 -11.39 6.61 15.57
CA ASN A 77 -11.33 7.92 14.91
C ASN A 77 -10.00 8.68 15.11
N LEU A 78 -8.89 8.01 15.39
CA LEU A 78 -7.57 8.61 15.52
C LEU A 78 -6.73 8.28 14.27
N SER A 79 -6.67 9.21 13.31
CA SER A 79 -6.06 8.99 11.98
C SER A 79 -4.90 9.92 11.65
N LEU A 80 -4.69 10.99 12.41
CA LEU A 80 -3.64 12.00 12.09
C LEU A 80 -2.21 11.49 12.25
N GLY A 81 -2.01 10.42 13.02
CA GLY A 81 -0.71 9.79 13.25
C GLY A 81 -0.33 8.72 12.23
N THR A 82 -1.14 8.53 11.19
CA THR A 82 -0.95 7.43 10.23
C THR A 82 0.13 7.75 9.21
N PHE A 83 0.99 6.77 9.03
CA PHE A 83 1.98 6.67 7.97
C PHE A 83 1.53 5.63 6.95
N LEU A 84 1.80 5.92 5.69
CA LEU A 84 1.80 4.94 4.61
C LEU A 84 3.23 4.80 4.13
N THR A 85 3.65 3.59 3.82
CA THR A 85 4.95 3.36 3.23
C THR A 85 4.91 2.32 2.11
N ILE A 86 5.82 2.42 1.15
CA ILE A 86 5.92 1.60 -0.05
C ILE A 86 7.35 1.05 -0.17
N ASP A 87 7.43 -0.25 -0.41
CA ASP A 87 8.62 -0.98 -0.85
C ASP A 87 8.65 -0.94 -2.38
N VAL A 88 9.66 -0.24 -2.92
CA VAL A 88 9.71 0.11 -4.35
C VAL A 88 10.35 -1.01 -5.17
N ASP A 89 11.23 -1.81 -4.55
CA ASP A 89 11.99 -2.86 -5.23
C ASP A 89 11.58 -4.28 -4.85
N HIS A 90 10.55 -4.42 -4.00
CA HIS A 90 10.01 -5.69 -3.51
C HIS A 90 11.06 -6.52 -2.75
N ASP A 91 12.04 -5.86 -2.11
CA ASP A 91 13.08 -6.51 -1.33
C ASP A 91 13.01 -6.06 0.13
N THR A 92 12.45 -6.94 0.97
CA THR A 92 12.36 -6.69 2.42
C THR A 92 13.73 -6.53 3.12
N ALA A 93 14.84 -6.83 2.45
CA ALA A 93 16.20 -6.63 2.97
C ALA A 93 16.78 -5.23 2.66
N THR A 94 16.15 -4.47 1.77
CA THR A 94 16.45 -3.05 1.50
C THR A 94 15.47 -2.15 2.26
N GLY A 95 15.57 -0.84 2.04
CA GLY A 95 14.68 0.13 2.67
C GLY A 95 14.62 0.16 4.20
N PHE A 96 13.72 0.99 4.70
CA PHE A 96 13.44 1.13 6.12
C PHE A 96 12.50 0.01 6.59
N ASP A 97 12.93 -0.71 7.63
CA ASP A 97 12.15 -1.77 8.25
C ASP A 97 11.30 -1.18 9.39
N VAL A 98 9.99 -1.06 9.15
CA VAL A 98 9.04 -0.52 10.12
C VAL A 98 9.06 -1.39 11.37
N PHE A 99 9.49 -0.80 12.49
CA PHE A 99 9.65 -1.46 13.79
C PHE A 99 10.58 -2.68 13.82
N GLY A 100 11.34 -2.96 12.76
CA GLY A 100 12.19 -4.14 12.70
C GLY A 100 11.42 -5.45 12.48
N LEU A 101 10.22 -5.38 11.88
CA LEU A 101 9.32 -6.52 11.71
C LEU A 101 9.65 -7.37 10.48
N GLY A 102 10.42 -6.83 9.51
CA GLY A 102 10.76 -7.50 8.27
C GLY A 102 9.56 -7.74 7.35
N LEU A 103 8.55 -6.87 7.42
CA LEU A 103 7.33 -6.97 6.61
C LEU A 103 7.51 -6.35 5.23
N ILE A 104 8.13 -5.18 5.15
CA ILE A 104 8.48 -4.47 3.91
C ILE A 104 9.83 -3.77 4.09
N GLY A 105 10.59 -3.61 3.00
CA GLY A 105 11.79 -2.79 2.95
C GLY A 105 11.46 -1.45 2.30
N SER A 106 11.04 -0.45 3.07
CA SER A 106 10.42 0.72 2.43
C SER A 106 11.39 1.78 1.93
N GLU A 107 11.12 2.37 0.77
CA GLU A 107 11.88 3.52 0.26
C GLU A 107 11.06 4.81 0.13
N ALA A 108 9.74 4.72 0.20
CA ALA A 108 8.85 5.85 -0.01
C ALA A 108 7.78 5.90 1.09
N GLY A 109 7.68 7.02 1.80
CA GLY A 109 6.74 7.19 2.90
C GLY A 109 5.92 8.47 2.79
N TRP A 110 4.71 8.42 3.35
CA TRP A 110 3.85 9.58 3.57
C TRP A 110 3.39 9.61 5.02
N GLN A 111 3.45 10.78 5.63
CA GLN A 111 2.71 11.06 6.86
C GLN A 111 1.53 11.95 6.50
N ASN A 112 0.33 11.38 6.50
CA ASN A 112 -0.82 12.01 5.87
C ASN A 112 -0.54 12.29 4.37
N ASP A 113 -0.47 13.55 3.95
CA ASP A 113 -0.14 13.97 2.58
C ASP A 113 1.35 14.26 2.35
N PHE A 114 2.14 14.37 3.41
CA PHE A 114 3.52 14.84 3.34
C PHE A 114 4.48 13.69 2.97
N PRO A 115 5.16 13.76 1.82
CA PRO A 115 6.05 12.71 1.35
C PRO A 115 7.45 12.83 1.94
N PHE A 116 8.12 11.70 2.10
CA PHE A 116 9.53 11.62 2.46
C PHE A 116 10.12 10.31 1.96
N THR A 117 11.41 10.30 1.68
CA THR A 117 12.10 9.08 1.26
C THR A 117 12.78 8.40 2.42
N GLN A 118 12.83 7.08 2.31
CA GLN A 118 13.32 6.17 3.33
C GLN A 118 14.46 5.34 2.74
N ALA A 119 15.32 4.83 3.62
CA ALA A 119 16.43 3.96 3.23
C ALA A 119 16.78 3.01 4.38
N THR A 120 17.69 2.07 4.13
CA THR A 120 18.15 1.10 5.13
C THR A 120 18.61 1.77 6.42
N GLY A 121 17.83 1.54 7.49
CA GLY A 121 18.06 2.10 8.82
C GLY A 121 17.77 3.60 8.95
N VAL A 122 17.15 4.23 7.95
CA VAL A 122 16.89 5.67 7.88
C VAL A 122 15.40 5.90 7.63
N PHE A 123 14.68 6.33 8.67
CA PHE A 123 13.24 6.62 8.59
C PHE A 123 12.91 7.75 7.61
N ASN A 124 13.70 8.83 7.61
CA ASN A 124 13.55 9.96 6.69
C ASN A 124 14.96 10.49 6.39
N ASP A 125 15.38 10.38 5.13
CA ASP A 125 16.73 10.76 4.69
C ASP A 125 16.85 12.26 4.32
N GLY A 126 15.75 13.01 4.48
CA GLY A 126 15.64 14.44 4.19
C GLY A 126 15.52 14.77 2.71
N GLN A 127 15.50 13.77 1.84
CA GLN A 127 15.23 13.94 0.42
C GLN A 127 13.69 13.86 0.27
N GLY A 128 13.08 14.88 -0.32
CA GLY A 128 11.63 14.88 -0.56
C GLY A 128 11.29 13.99 -1.76
N MET A 129 10.05 14.10 -2.24
CA MET A 129 9.67 13.59 -3.55
C MET A 129 9.35 14.74 -4.52
N SER A 130 9.17 14.43 -5.80
CA SER A 130 8.65 15.34 -6.81
C SER A 130 7.58 14.64 -7.63
N GLY A 131 6.61 15.39 -8.14
CA GLY A 131 5.40 14.83 -8.72
C GLY A 131 4.20 15.73 -8.43
N GLU A 132 2.98 15.20 -8.57
CA GLU A 132 1.77 16.02 -8.64
C GLU A 132 1.31 16.75 -7.36
N PHE A 133 0.14 17.41 -7.48
CA PHE A 133 -0.52 18.40 -6.60
C PHE A 133 0.22 19.73 -6.42
N PHE A 134 1.50 19.70 -6.01
CA PHE A 134 2.28 20.93 -5.81
C PHE A 134 3.72 20.84 -6.32
N GLY A 135 4.03 19.85 -7.16
CA GLY A 135 5.41 19.59 -7.60
C GLY A 135 6.25 18.88 -6.54
N SER A 136 5.68 18.63 -5.35
CA SER A 136 6.37 18.12 -4.16
C SER A 136 6.20 16.63 -3.95
N GLY A 137 5.45 15.94 -4.81
CA GLY A 137 5.05 14.55 -4.59
C GLY A 137 4.10 14.37 -3.39
N ALA A 138 3.42 15.44 -2.96
CA ALA A 138 2.41 15.32 -1.92
C ALA A 138 1.28 14.41 -2.43
N ALA A 139 0.71 13.61 -1.54
CA ALA A 139 -0.56 12.96 -1.84
C ALA A 139 -1.67 14.00 -1.79
N LEU A 140 -2.77 13.78 -2.50
CA LEU A 140 -4.01 14.48 -2.19
C LEU A 140 -4.67 13.73 -1.05
N LEU A 141 -4.93 14.45 0.03
CA LEU A 141 -5.63 13.95 1.20
C LEU A 141 -6.99 14.63 1.29
N ASP A 142 -7.95 13.91 1.84
CA ASP A 142 -9.22 14.46 2.28
C ASP A 142 -9.03 15.43 3.47
N SER A 143 -10.11 15.73 4.22
CA SER A 143 -10.02 16.69 5.32
C SER A 143 -8.93 16.32 6.35
N PHE A 144 -7.96 17.22 6.55
CA PHE A 144 -6.91 17.05 7.57
C PHE A 144 -7.49 17.19 9.00
N ALA A 145 -8.09 16.12 9.48
CA ALA A 145 -8.62 15.97 10.82
C ALA A 145 -8.60 14.50 11.23
N ASN A 146 -8.74 14.26 12.53
CA ASN A 146 -9.07 12.94 13.03
C ASN A 146 -10.47 12.54 12.53
N ALA A 147 -10.57 11.37 11.92
CA ALA A 147 -11.79 10.85 11.32
C ALA A 147 -11.80 9.31 11.39
N GLY A 148 -12.99 8.72 11.36
CA GLY A 148 -13.15 7.25 11.36
C GLY A 148 -12.87 6.58 10.02
N ALA A 149 -12.66 7.38 8.97
CA ALA A 149 -12.15 6.94 7.69
C ALA A 149 -11.41 8.11 7.05
N ARG A 150 -10.44 7.79 6.20
CA ARG A 150 -9.76 8.75 5.33
C ARG A 150 -9.44 8.12 3.99
N GLU A 151 -9.21 8.98 3.02
CA GLU A 151 -8.79 8.62 1.67
C GLU A 151 -7.63 9.49 1.20
N LEU A 152 -6.78 8.88 0.37
CA LEU A 152 -5.63 9.54 -0.23
C LEU A 152 -5.50 9.15 -1.70
N ALA A 153 -4.94 10.04 -2.50
CA ALA A 153 -4.50 9.76 -3.86
C ALA A 153 -3.01 10.09 -4.02
N ILE A 154 -2.24 9.11 -4.48
CA ILE A 154 -0.81 9.25 -4.80
C ILE A 154 -0.64 9.13 -6.30
N SER A 155 0.08 10.08 -6.90
CA SER A 155 0.39 10.04 -8.33
C SER A 155 1.29 8.85 -8.67
N LEU A 156 0.92 8.11 -9.72
CA LEU A 156 1.72 7.01 -10.24
C LEU A 156 3.03 7.49 -10.92
N ASP A 157 3.13 8.78 -11.26
CA ASP A 157 4.32 9.40 -11.85
C ASP A 157 5.29 9.99 -10.81
N ILE A 158 5.07 9.73 -9.52
CA ILE A 158 5.88 10.30 -8.43
C ILE A 158 7.33 9.80 -8.46
N LEU A 159 8.26 10.73 -8.23
CA LEU A 159 9.69 10.50 -8.27
C LEU A 159 10.32 10.76 -6.90
N ARG A 160 11.26 9.89 -6.54
CA ARG A 160 12.17 10.02 -5.41
C ARG A 160 13.27 11.03 -5.75
N ASN A 161 13.44 12.12 -5.00
CA ASN A 161 14.37 13.19 -5.41
C ASN A 161 15.85 12.81 -5.26
N GLU A 162 16.17 11.93 -4.32
CA GLU A 162 17.51 11.42 -4.02
C GLU A 162 18.13 10.66 -5.19
N THR A 163 17.30 9.98 -5.99
CA THR A 163 17.72 9.11 -7.10
C THR A 163 17.17 9.58 -8.45
N GLY A 164 16.06 10.32 -8.46
CA GLY A 164 15.25 10.64 -9.64
C GLY A 164 14.46 9.43 -10.18
N THR A 165 14.34 8.35 -9.42
CA THR A 165 13.62 7.13 -9.84
C THR A 165 12.16 7.20 -9.44
N GLY A 166 11.28 6.52 -10.19
CA GLY A 166 9.87 6.39 -9.83
C GLY A 166 9.68 5.60 -8.53
N VAL A 167 8.59 5.88 -7.83
CA VAL A 167 8.11 5.01 -6.72
C VAL A 167 7.36 3.80 -7.30
N PHE A 168 6.58 3.99 -8.37
CA PHE A 168 5.86 2.91 -9.03
C PHE A 168 6.64 2.48 -10.27
N THR A 169 7.56 1.54 -10.11
CA THR A 169 8.39 1.02 -11.22
C THR A 169 7.90 -0.30 -11.80
N ASP A 170 7.00 -0.99 -11.11
CA ASP A 170 6.33 -2.21 -11.56
C ASP A 170 4.80 -2.05 -11.45
N ASP A 171 4.08 -3.06 -11.92
CA ASP A 171 2.63 -3.13 -11.80
C ASP A 171 2.17 -3.73 -10.45
N VAL A 172 3.08 -4.17 -9.59
CA VAL A 172 2.81 -4.55 -8.20
C VAL A 172 3.32 -3.46 -7.26
N VAL A 173 2.59 -3.23 -6.18
CA VAL A 173 2.93 -2.29 -5.12
C VAL A 173 2.85 -3.05 -3.80
N ASP A 174 3.94 -3.05 -3.04
CA ASP A 174 3.95 -3.56 -1.68
C ASP A 174 3.93 -2.37 -0.71
N LEU A 175 2.95 -2.35 0.19
CA LEU A 175 2.73 -1.24 1.10
C LEU A 175 2.35 -1.68 2.51
N LEU A 176 2.51 -0.75 3.43
CA LEU A 176 2.18 -0.91 4.84
C LEU A 176 1.57 0.39 5.38
N LEU A 177 0.47 0.30 6.13
CA LEU A 177 -0.01 1.38 6.96
C LEU A 177 0.45 1.15 8.39
N TRP A 178 0.86 2.22 9.08
CA TRP A 178 1.32 2.11 10.45
C TRP A 178 1.20 3.41 11.24
N THR A 179 1.24 3.31 12.56
CA THR A 179 1.27 4.44 13.49
C THR A 179 2.32 4.19 14.57
N ASP A 180 2.92 5.24 15.13
CA ASP A 180 3.96 5.16 16.18
C ASP A 180 3.40 5.39 17.60
N LEU A 181 2.08 5.28 17.76
CA LEU A 181 1.38 5.49 19.02
C LEU A 181 0.42 4.32 19.28
N GLY A 182 0.45 3.77 20.49
CA GLY A 182 -0.51 2.73 20.89
C GLY A 182 0.01 1.78 21.94
N ILE A 183 -0.70 0.66 22.08
CA ILE A 183 -0.29 -0.49 22.89
C ILE A 183 0.58 -1.48 22.10
N GLY A 184 0.92 -1.16 20.85
CA GLY A 184 2.08 -1.74 20.18
C GLY A 184 1.79 -2.80 19.16
N ALA A 185 2.70 -2.88 18.17
CA ALA A 185 2.90 -4.06 17.32
C ALA A 185 3.30 -5.30 18.14
N ASP A 186 3.76 -5.11 19.38
CA ASP A 186 4.04 -6.18 20.35
C ASP A 186 2.88 -6.44 21.33
N GLY A 187 1.80 -5.65 21.29
CA GLY A 187 0.63 -5.74 22.16
C GLY A 187 0.89 -5.41 23.64
N ILE A 188 2.01 -4.76 23.97
CA ILE A 188 2.37 -4.36 25.34
C ILE A 188 2.32 -2.83 25.48
N PRO A 189 1.58 -2.28 26.47
CA PRO A 189 1.52 -0.84 26.65
C PRO A 189 2.89 -0.21 26.96
N SER A 190 3.10 1.01 26.44
CA SER A 190 4.36 1.74 26.61
C SER A 190 4.77 1.89 28.09
N GLY A 191 6.03 1.55 28.37
CA GLY A 191 6.65 1.65 29.69
C GLY A 191 6.36 0.48 30.65
N PHE A 192 5.66 -0.56 30.19
CA PHE A 192 5.45 -1.77 30.98
C PHE A 192 6.68 -2.70 30.97
N PRO A 193 6.86 -3.57 31.98
CA PRO A 193 7.94 -4.55 31.98
C PRO A 193 7.89 -5.46 30.75
N ASN A 194 9.02 -5.58 30.04
CA ASN A 194 9.18 -6.30 28.77
C ASN A 194 8.52 -5.66 27.54
N ASP A 195 8.09 -4.40 27.63
CA ASP A 195 7.80 -3.56 26.47
C ASP A 195 9.04 -3.53 25.57
N SER A 196 8.88 -3.91 24.30
CA SER A 196 9.96 -3.91 23.31
C SER A 196 10.27 -2.52 22.77
N GLY A 197 9.44 -1.54 23.10
CA GLY A 197 9.45 -0.18 22.57
C GLY A 197 8.67 -0.05 21.26
N LEU A 198 8.16 -1.14 20.70
CA LEU A 198 7.38 -1.19 19.45
C LEU A 198 5.92 -0.77 19.68
N ASN A 199 5.74 0.40 20.29
CA ASN A 199 4.46 1.00 20.58
C ASN A 199 3.93 1.69 19.31
N GLY A 200 2.75 1.30 18.84
CA GLY A 200 2.27 1.61 17.50
C GLY A 200 1.19 0.65 17.05
N ASP A 201 0.76 0.83 15.81
CA ASP A 201 -0.16 -0.05 15.10
C ASP A 201 0.35 -0.31 13.70
N VAL A 202 0.12 -1.49 13.13
CA VAL A 202 0.70 -1.89 11.84
C VAL A 202 -0.22 -2.85 11.12
N SER A 203 -0.64 -2.47 9.92
CA SER A 203 -1.42 -3.34 9.04
C SER A 203 -0.66 -4.61 8.67
N ALA A 204 -1.33 -5.59 8.08
CA ALA A 204 -0.61 -6.62 7.33
C ALA A 204 0.20 -5.97 6.18
N ALA A 205 1.26 -6.64 5.71
CA ALA A 205 1.90 -6.25 4.46
C ALA A 205 0.93 -6.47 3.30
N ILE A 206 0.59 -5.41 2.57
CA ILE A 206 -0.37 -5.43 1.48
C ILE A 206 0.39 -5.42 0.15
N SER A 207 0.32 -6.54 -0.57
CA SER A 207 0.76 -6.60 -1.96
C SER A 207 -0.44 -6.35 -2.86
N TYR A 208 -0.36 -5.36 -3.75
CA TYR A 208 -1.44 -4.90 -4.62
C TYR A 208 -0.98 -4.81 -6.07
N GLN A 209 -1.66 -5.53 -6.96
CA GLN A 209 -1.44 -5.48 -8.40
C GLN A 209 -2.26 -4.33 -9.00
N LEU A 210 -1.63 -3.31 -9.57
CA LEU A 210 -2.30 -2.24 -10.32
C LEU A 210 -3.23 -2.83 -11.38
N ALA A 211 -4.49 -2.41 -11.33
CA ALA A 211 -5.45 -2.77 -12.35
C ALA A 211 -5.20 -1.99 -13.63
N VAL A 212 -5.52 -2.61 -14.76
CA VAL A 212 -5.57 -1.95 -16.06
C VAL A 212 -7.02 -1.69 -16.44
N PRO A 213 -7.32 -0.66 -17.25
CA PRO A 213 -8.68 -0.45 -17.73
C PRO A 213 -9.16 -1.70 -18.45
N GLU A 214 -10.31 -2.24 -18.04
CA GLU A 214 -10.96 -3.32 -18.78
C GLU A 214 -11.07 -2.91 -20.25
N PRO A 215 -10.57 -3.71 -21.21
CA PRO A 215 -10.67 -3.37 -22.61
C PRO A 215 -12.14 -3.23 -22.95
N VAL A 216 -12.56 -2.00 -23.26
CA VAL A 216 -13.94 -1.66 -23.62
C VAL A 216 -14.41 -2.70 -24.64
N SER A 217 -15.29 -3.59 -24.21
CA SER A 217 -15.37 -4.90 -24.82
C SER A 217 -15.60 -4.78 -26.33
N ALA A 218 -14.73 -5.43 -27.11
CA ALA A 218 -14.84 -5.62 -28.56
C ALA A 218 -16.10 -6.41 -28.99
N SER A 219 -17.10 -6.50 -28.12
CA SER A 219 -18.40 -7.14 -28.31
C SER A 219 -19.31 -6.40 -29.29
N LEU A 220 -18.98 -5.15 -29.68
CA LEU A 220 -19.77 -4.39 -30.65
C LEU A 220 -19.29 -4.51 -32.11
N VAL A 221 -18.07 -4.99 -32.37
CA VAL A 221 -17.56 -5.14 -33.75
C VAL A 221 -17.91 -6.50 -34.36
N LEU A 222 -18.07 -7.56 -33.55
CA LEU A 222 -18.59 -8.85 -34.03
C LEU A 222 -20.12 -8.83 -34.27
N ALA A 223 -20.89 -8.03 -33.54
CA ALA A 223 -22.33 -7.89 -33.77
C ALA A 223 -22.64 -7.11 -35.07
N ALA A 224 -21.82 -6.11 -35.41
CA ALA A 224 -21.99 -5.32 -36.64
C ALA A 224 -21.58 -6.09 -37.91
N SER A 225 -20.62 -7.02 -37.82
CA SER A 225 -20.17 -7.83 -38.96
C SER A 225 -21.11 -9.00 -39.29
N VAL A 226 -21.88 -9.51 -38.31
CA VAL A 226 -22.90 -10.53 -38.56
C VAL A 226 -24.20 -9.92 -39.11
N LEU A 227 -24.60 -8.72 -38.68
CA LEU A 227 -25.80 -8.04 -39.20
C LEU A 227 -25.60 -7.42 -40.60
N GLY A 228 -24.39 -7.00 -40.96
CA GLY A 228 -24.07 -6.48 -42.30
C GLY A 228 -24.09 -7.53 -43.42
N ALA A 229 -23.96 -8.82 -43.10
CA ALA A 229 -23.94 -9.90 -44.07
C ALA A 229 -25.35 -10.34 -44.55
N PHE A 230 -26.42 -9.96 -43.85
CA PHE A 230 -27.79 -10.41 -44.16
C PHE A 230 -28.66 -9.40 -44.92
N VAL A 231 -28.21 -8.18 -45.20
CA VAL A 231 -29.06 -7.13 -45.81
C VAL A 231 -28.95 -7.06 -47.35
N ARG A 232 -28.15 -7.91 -48.01
CA ARG A 232 -27.96 -7.86 -49.48
C ARG A 232 -28.58 -9.02 -50.24
N ARG A 233 -29.91 -9.20 -50.14
CA ARG A 233 -30.72 -9.87 -51.18
C ARG A 233 -32.15 -9.33 -51.22
N ARG A 234 -32.41 -8.40 -52.14
CA ARG A 234 -33.59 -8.36 -53.02
C ARG A 234 -33.36 -7.33 -54.13
#